data_AF-A0A7S0MXR8-F1
#
_entry.id   AF-A0A7S0MXR8-F1
#
_cell.length_a   1.000
_cell.length_b   1.000
_cell.length_c   1.000
_cell.angle_alpha   90.00
_cell.angle_beta   90.00
_cell.angle_gamma   90.00
#
_symmetry.space_group_name_H-M   'P 1'
#
loop_
_entity.id
_entity.type
_entity.pdbx_description
1 polymer ?
#
loop_
_entity_poly.entity_id
_entity_poly.type
_entity_poly.pdbx_seq_one_letter_code
_entity_poly.pdbx_strand_id
1 'polypeptide(L)'
;MADSTDSVAKQFIDYLQNCPHVSKSLDKFMEENCHLFAVGGEEQKMSYMNLYNEYNTLVEQRMVEFIERTKTSEEAFAEAMQSAVNNKDPMWEPIKAWLNKTDYAFFVEVMRKKHLSLKAQGGDEQIVFSDDDDEGTSD
;
A
#
# COMPACT_ATOMS: atom_id res chain seq x y z
N MET A 1 12.35 3.50 -34.84
CA MET A 1 11.45 4.29 -33.99
C MET A 1 11.34 3.55 -32.65
N ALA A 2 12.30 3.77 -31.74
CA ALA A 2 12.37 3.02 -30.47
C ALA A 2 12.71 3.90 -29.25
N ASP A 3 12.88 5.22 -29.43
CA ASP A 3 13.34 6.12 -28.37
C ASP A 3 12.23 6.64 -27.43
N SER A 4 10.96 6.61 -27.83
CA SER A 4 9.90 7.27 -27.06
C SER A 4 9.34 6.43 -25.90
N THR A 5 9.27 5.11 -26.03
CA THR A 5 8.64 4.23 -25.02
C THR A 5 9.56 3.94 -23.83
N ASP A 6 10.86 3.74 -24.08
CA ASP A 6 11.87 3.58 -23.02
C ASP A 6 11.93 4.81 -22.09
N SER A 7 11.77 5.99 -22.68
CA SER A 7 11.70 7.26 -21.95
C SER A 7 10.49 7.36 -21.01
N VAL A 8 9.34 6.77 -21.37
CA VAL A 8 8.12 6.86 -20.54
C VAL A 8 8.23 6.01 -19.28
N ALA A 9 8.73 4.78 -19.37
CA ALA A 9 8.95 3.92 -18.20
C ALA A 9 9.93 4.56 -17.22
N LYS A 10 11.00 5.17 -17.74
CA LYS A 10 11.98 5.91 -16.95
C LYS A 10 11.37 7.12 -16.25
N GLN A 11 10.56 7.90 -16.97
CA GLN A 11 9.85 9.05 -16.40
C GLN A 11 8.85 8.62 -15.33
N PHE A 12 8.21 7.46 -15.48
CA PHE A 12 7.31 6.93 -14.46
C PHE A 12 8.07 6.54 -13.19
N ILE A 13 9.23 5.90 -13.31
CA ILE A 13 10.10 5.63 -12.15
C ILE A 13 10.58 6.91 -11.49
N ASP A 14 11.02 7.88 -12.28
CA ASP A 14 11.42 9.19 -11.78
C ASP A 14 10.27 9.85 -11.01
N TYR A 15 9.04 9.79 -11.54
CA TYR A 15 7.85 10.25 -10.85
C TYR A 15 7.62 9.51 -9.53
N LEU A 16 7.64 8.17 -9.52
CA LEU A 16 7.46 7.39 -8.30
C LEU A 16 8.51 7.69 -7.23
N GLN A 17 9.74 8.02 -7.62
CA GLN A 17 10.86 8.31 -6.71
C GLN A 17 10.91 9.78 -6.25
N ASN A 18 10.67 10.73 -7.16
CA ASN A 18 10.75 12.17 -6.88
C ASN A 18 9.44 12.76 -6.36
N CYS A 19 8.33 12.02 -6.43
CA CYS A 19 7.04 12.44 -5.90
C CYS A 19 6.71 11.69 -4.60
N PRO A 20 7.24 12.13 -3.44
CA PRO A 20 6.97 11.48 -2.16
C PRO A 20 5.49 11.55 -1.78
N HIS A 21 4.69 12.45 -2.37
CA HIS A 21 3.25 12.52 -2.13
C HIS A 21 2.51 11.26 -2.62
N VAL A 22 3.02 10.58 -3.67
CA VAL A 22 2.45 9.32 -4.17
C VAL A 22 2.59 8.25 -3.09
N SER A 23 3.82 7.97 -2.64
CA SER A 23 4.03 6.95 -1.59
C SER A 23 3.39 7.35 -0.26
N LYS A 24 3.46 8.62 0.15
CA LYS A 24 2.87 9.09 1.41
C LYS A 24 1.34 8.98 1.44
N SER A 25 0.66 9.23 0.32
CA SER A 25 -0.80 9.11 0.26
C SER A 25 -1.23 7.65 0.46
N LEU A 26 -0.51 6.72 -0.17
CA LEU A 26 -0.76 5.29 -0.05
C LEU A 26 -0.43 4.78 1.35
N ASP A 27 0.71 5.17 1.92
CA ASP A 27 1.10 4.81 3.29
C ASP A 27 0.09 5.33 4.31
N LYS A 28 -0.34 6.59 4.18
CA LYS A 28 -1.33 7.20 5.07
C LYS A 28 -2.67 6.45 5.01
N PHE A 29 -3.15 6.12 3.81
CA PHE A 29 -4.37 5.33 3.65
C PHE A 29 -4.27 3.98 4.35
N MET A 30 -3.11 3.31 4.24
CA MET A 30 -2.86 2.06 4.93
C MET A 30 -2.83 2.23 6.45
N GLU A 31 -2.15 3.25 6.97
CA GLU A 31 -2.08 3.54 8.40
C GLU A 31 -3.47 3.81 8.99
N GLU A 32 -4.28 4.62 8.31
CA GLU A 32 -5.64 4.97 8.76
C GLU A 32 -6.57 3.75 8.78
N ASN A 33 -6.38 2.76 7.90
CA ASN A 33 -7.28 1.62 7.74
C ASN A 33 -6.73 0.28 8.26
N CYS A 34 -5.45 0.19 8.63
CA CYS A 34 -4.81 -1.08 9.03
C CYS A 34 -5.42 -1.68 10.30
N HIS A 35 -5.97 -0.85 11.20
CA HIS A 35 -6.66 -1.28 12.42
C HIS A 35 -7.85 -2.23 12.15
N LEU A 36 -8.45 -2.15 10.96
CA LEU A 36 -9.57 -3.02 10.55
C LEU A 36 -9.12 -4.46 10.26
N PHE A 37 -7.82 -4.68 9.99
CA PHE A 37 -7.26 -5.98 9.66
C PHE A 37 -6.89 -6.73 10.93
N ALA A 38 -7.82 -7.53 11.45
CA ALA A 38 -7.61 -8.32 12.67
C ALA A 38 -6.35 -9.21 12.57
N VAL A 39 -5.49 -9.14 13.59
CA VAL A 39 -4.31 -10.01 13.70
C VAL A 39 -4.78 -11.42 14.04
N GLY A 40 -4.52 -12.38 13.15
CA GLY A 40 -4.83 -13.81 13.37
C GLY A 40 -6.23 -14.25 12.94
N GLY A 41 -7.06 -13.35 12.40
CA GLY A 41 -8.35 -13.71 11.81
C GLY A 41 -8.22 -14.08 10.33
N GLU A 42 -8.56 -15.33 9.97
CA GLU A 42 -8.69 -15.75 8.56
C GLU A 42 -9.91 -15.14 7.87
N GLU A 43 -10.81 -14.52 8.62
CA GLU A 43 -12.03 -13.89 8.11
C GLU A 43 -11.72 -12.73 7.16
N GLN A 44 -11.92 -12.98 5.87
CA GLN A 44 -11.95 -11.98 4.81
C GLN A 44 -13.27 -11.20 4.94
N LYS A 45 -13.21 -9.99 5.48
CA LYS A 45 -14.40 -9.12 5.56
C LYS A 45 -14.65 -8.46 4.21
N MET A 46 -15.91 -8.28 3.83
CA MET A 46 -16.31 -7.44 2.68
C MET A 46 -15.65 -6.05 2.74
N SER A 47 -15.43 -5.53 3.95
CA SER A 47 -14.70 -4.29 4.20
C SER A 47 -13.28 -4.28 3.63
N TYR A 48 -12.57 -5.42 3.60
CA TYR A 48 -11.21 -5.49 3.03
C TYR A 48 -11.23 -5.28 1.52
N MET A 49 -12.23 -5.85 0.84
CA MET A 49 -12.40 -5.68 -0.60
C MET A 49 -12.83 -4.25 -0.96
N ASN A 50 -13.68 -3.62 -0.13
CA ASN A 50 -14.01 -2.19 -0.29
C ASN A 50 -12.77 -1.30 -0.15
N LEU A 51 -11.98 -1.50 0.91
CA LEU A 51 -10.74 -0.74 1.13
C LEU A 51 -9.72 -0.97 0.02
N TYR A 52 -9.64 -2.19 -0.51
CA TYR A 52 -8.79 -2.50 -1.64
C TYR A 52 -9.23 -1.78 -2.93
N ASN A 53 -10.54 -1.68 -3.19
CA ASN A 53 -11.06 -0.90 -4.32
C ASN A 53 -10.78 0.60 -4.16
N GLU A 54 -10.92 1.14 -2.96
CA GLU A 54 -10.56 2.54 -2.66
C GLU A 54 -9.05 2.77 -2.82
N TYR A 55 -8.23 1.83 -2.37
CA TYR A 55 -6.79 1.87 -2.54
C TYR A 55 -6.39 1.84 -4.03
N ASN A 56 -7.01 0.96 -4.83
CA ASN A 56 -6.77 0.93 -6.28
C ASN A 56 -7.19 2.23 -6.96
N THR A 57 -8.31 2.81 -6.56
CA THR A 57 -8.75 4.12 -7.08
C THR A 57 -7.70 5.19 -6.81
N LEU A 58 -7.08 5.21 -5.62
CA LEU A 58 -6.00 6.14 -5.30
C LEU A 58 -4.77 5.92 -6.19
N VAL A 59 -4.39 4.66 -6.42
CA VAL A 59 -3.26 4.29 -7.29
C VAL A 59 -3.55 4.72 -8.73
N GLU A 60 -4.73 4.43 -9.25
CA GLU A 60 -5.18 4.84 -10.59
C GLU A 60 -5.13 6.35 -10.75
N GLN A 61 -5.60 7.11 -9.77
CA GLN A 61 -5.49 8.57 -9.77
C GLN A 61 -4.04 9.06 -9.87
N ARG A 62 -3.07 8.38 -9.23
CA ARG A 62 -1.65 8.74 -9.34
C ARG A 62 -1.07 8.41 -10.71
N MET A 63 -1.56 7.36 -11.36
CA MET A 63 -1.19 7.03 -12.74
C MET A 63 -1.77 8.05 -13.73
N VAL A 64 -3.05 8.43 -13.56
CA VAL A 64 -3.69 9.48 -14.37
C VAL A 64 -2.97 10.81 -14.20
N GLU A 65 -2.65 11.23 -12.97
CA GLU A 65 -1.89 12.45 -12.69
C GLU A 65 -0.53 12.46 -13.41
N PHE A 66 0.15 11.30 -13.47
CA PHE A 66 1.40 11.15 -14.22
C PHE A 66 1.20 11.30 -15.74
N ILE A 67 0.18 10.65 -16.29
CA ILE A 67 -0.16 10.69 -17.72
C ILE A 67 -0.49 12.12 -18.14
N GLU A 68 -1.31 12.83 -17.37
CA GLU A 68 -1.66 14.23 -17.58
C GLU A 68 -0.44 15.15 -17.48
N ARG A 69 0.41 14.95 -16.48
CA ARG A 69 1.60 15.78 -16.24
C ARG A 69 2.67 15.62 -17.31
N THR A 70 2.87 14.39 -17.79
CA THR A 70 3.84 14.08 -18.84
C THR A 70 3.28 14.29 -20.25
N LYS A 71 1.97 14.58 -20.38
CA LYS A 71 1.24 14.64 -21.65
C LYS A 71 1.45 13.38 -22.49
N THR A 72 1.56 12.25 -21.81
CA THR A 72 1.67 10.93 -22.42
C THR A 72 0.26 10.40 -22.67
N SER A 73 0.06 9.56 -23.68
CA SER A 73 -1.22 8.83 -23.85
C SER A 73 -1.23 7.56 -23.01
N GLU A 74 -2.41 7.14 -22.54
CA GLU A 74 -2.58 5.86 -21.84
C GLU A 74 -2.03 4.68 -22.66
N GLU A 75 -2.26 4.67 -23.98
CA GLU A 75 -1.72 3.67 -24.90
C GLU A 75 -0.18 3.66 -24.91
N ALA A 76 0.45 4.83 -25.01
CA ALA A 76 1.91 4.94 -25.01
C ALA A 76 2.53 4.52 -23.67
N PHE A 77 1.84 4.80 -22.56
CA PHE A 77 2.23 4.32 -21.24
C PHE A 77 2.12 2.78 -21.16
N ALA A 78 1.01 2.21 -21.59
CA ALA A 78 0.81 0.76 -21.62
C ALA A 78 1.85 0.05 -22.50
N GLU A 79 2.16 0.60 -23.67
CA GLU A 79 3.21 0.10 -24.56
C GLU A 79 4.60 0.18 -23.93
N ALA A 80 4.92 1.29 -23.25
CA ALA A 80 6.19 1.44 -22.52
C ALA A 80 6.34 0.39 -21.41
N MET A 81 5.27 0.14 -20.66
CA MET A 81 5.25 -0.85 -19.59
C MET A 81 5.41 -2.27 -20.16
N GLN A 82 4.68 -2.61 -21.23
CA GLN A 82 4.82 -3.90 -21.91
C GLN A 82 6.21 -4.09 -22.51
N SER A 83 6.79 -3.03 -23.08
CA SER A 83 8.16 -3.05 -23.60
C SER A 83 9.17 -3.32 -22.48
N ALA A 84 9.05 -2.64 -21.33
CA ALA A 84 9.91 -2.86 -20.17
C ALA A 84 9.83 -4.30 -19.65
N VAL A 85 8.62 -4.88 -19.61
CA VAL A 85 8.40 -6.29 -19.25
C VAL A 85 9.09 -7.23 -20.24
N ASN A 86 8.81 -7.06 -21.53
CA ASN A 86 9.27 -7.96 -22.59
C ASN A 86 10.79 -7.93 -22.75
N ASN A 87 11.39 -6.74 -22.62
CA ASN A 87 12.84 -6.55 -22.73
C ASN A 87 13.60 -6.85 -21.43
N LYS A 88 12.90 -7.23 -20.34
CA LYS A 88 13.49 -7.41 -19.00
C LYS A 88 14.30 -6.18 -18.56
N ASP A 89 13.74 -5.01 -18.84
CA ASP A 89 14.41 -3.76 -18.52
C ASP A 89 14.60 -3.66 -17.00
N PRO A 90 15.78 -3.23 -16.49
CA PRO A 90 16.01 -3.06 -15.06
C PRO A 90 15.03 -2.07 -14.41
N MET A 91 14.41 -1.16 -15.18
CA MET A 91 13.35 -0.28 -14.69
C MET A 91 12.04 -1.01 -14.39
N TRP A 92 11.84 -2.23 -14.92
CA TRP A 92 10.65 -3.01 -14.62
C TRP A 92 10.59 -3.46 -13.15
N GLU A 93 11.73 -3.77 -12.51
CA GLU A 93 11.75 -4.22 -11.11
C GLU A 93 11.10 -3.22 -10.13
N PRO A 94 11.48 -1.93 -10.12
CA PRO A 94 10.83 -0.95 -9.25
C PRO A 94 9.35 -0.70 -9.62
N ILE A 95 8.99 -0.74 -10.90
CA ILE A 95 7.60 -0.63 -11.35
C ILE A 95 6.79 -1.81 -10.82
N LYS A 96 7.30 -3.02 -10.97
CA LYS A 96 6.69 -4.25 -10.49
C LYS A 96 6.54 -4.24 -8.97
N ALA A 97 7.55 -3.77 -8.25
CA ALA A 97 7.46 -3.63 -6.80
C ALA A 97 6.35 -2.65 -6.38
N TRP A 98 6.13 -1.58 -7.14
CA TRP A 98 5.04 -0.64 -6.91
C TRP A 98 3.67 -1.26 -7.26
N LEU A 99 3.55 -1.95 -8.40
CA LEU A 99 2.33 -2.67 -8.80
C LEU A 99 2.00 -3.83 -7.85
N ASN A 100 3.00 -4.49 -7.25
CA ASN A 100 2.74 -5.50 -6.24
C ASN A 100 2.01 -4.91 -5.02
N LYS A 101 2.10 -3.59 -4.76
CA LYS A 101 1.31 -2.96 -3.71
C LYS A 101 -0.18 -2.91 -4.04
N THR A 102 -0.56 -3.04 -5.32
CA THR A 102 -1.96 -3.15 -5.77
C THR A 102 -2.41 -4.60 -5.87
N ASP A 103 -1.60 -5.58 -5.48
CA ASP A 103 -2.06 -6.96 -5.39
C ASP A 103 -2.86 -7.16 -4.09
N TYR A 104 -4.03 -7.79 -4.17
CA TYR A 104 -4.90 -7.99 -3.01
C TYR A 104 -4.21 -8.76 -1.88
N ALA A 105 -3.49 -9.84 -2.20
CA ALA A 105 -2.84 -10.65 -1.19
C ALA A 105 -1.70 -9.87 -0.52
N PHE A 106 -0.92 -9.13 -1.31
CA PHE A 106 0.12 -8.27 -0.77
C PHE A 106 -0.44 -7.12 0.07
N PHE A 107 -1.53 -6.48 -0.37
CA PHE A 107 -2.22 -5.42 0.36
C PHE A 107 -2.70 -5.91 1.74
N VAL A 108 -3.40 -7.04 1.80
CA VAL A 108 -3.86 -7.64 3.06
C VAL A 108 -2.69 -7.96 3.98
N GLU A 109 -1.59 -8.51 3.44
CA GLU A 109 -0.40 -8.82 4.22
C GLU A 109 0.25 -7.55 4.82
N VAL A 110 0.40 -6.49 4.02
CA VAL A 110 0.96 -5.21 4.47
C VAL A 110 0.09 -4.57 5.55
N MET A 111 -1.23 -4.57 5.38
CA MET A 111 -2.16 -4.03 6.37
C MET A 111 -2.07 -4.76 7.70
N ARG A 112 -1.98 -6.09 7.69
CA ARG A 112 -1.78 -6.92 8.89
C ARG A 112 -0.43 -6.63 9.55
N LYS A 113 0.65 -6.53 8.78
CA LYS A 113 1.99 -6.20 9.28
C LYS A 113 2.06 -4.80 9.90
N LYS A 114 1.42 -3.80 9.28
CA LYS A 114 1.31 -2.44 9.83
C LYS A 114 0.53 -2.42 11.14
N HIS A 115 -0.61 -3.10 11.18
CA HIS A 115 -1.41 -3.20 12.41
C HIS A 115 -0.62 -3.86 13.55
N LEU A 116 0.11 -4.95 13.27
CA LEU A 116 1.02 -5.60 14.22
C LEU A 116 2.10 -4.64 14.72
N SER A 117 2.72 -3.88 13.81
CA SER A 117 3.80 -2.94 14.14
C SER A 117 3.32 -1.74 14.96
N LEU A 118 2.09 -1.27 14.73
CA LEU A 118 1.46 -0.23 15.55
C LEU A 118 1.09 -0.77 16.94
N LYS A 119 0.54 -1.99 17.02
CA LYS A 119 0.24 -2.64 18.30
C LYS A 119 1.51 -2.94 19.11
N ALA A 120 2.61 -3.30 18.46
CA ALA A 120 3.90 -3.54 19.11
C ALA A 120 4.57 -2.25 19.63
N GLN A 121 4.23 -1.08 19.05
CA GLN A 121 4.72 0.22 19.50
C GLN A 121 3.78 0.92 20.50
N GLY A 122 2.53 0.45 20.64
CA GLY A 122 1.53 0.94 21.58
C GLY A 122 1.36 0.07 22.83
N GLY A 123 2.42 -0.58 23.29
CA GLY A 123 2.40 -1.34 24.54
C GLY A 123 2.40 -0.44 25.78
N ASP A 124 1.24 0.14 26.13
CA ASP A 124 0.80 0.35 27.52
C ASP A 124 -0.64 0.88 27.50
N GLU A 125 -1.66 0.02 27.65
CA GLU A 125 -2.87 0.44 28.34
C GLU A 125 -3.54 -0.76 29.03
N GLN A 126 -3.33 -0.79 30.35
CA GLN A 126 -4.07 -1.49 31.40
C GLN A 126 -4.34 -3.00 31.24
N ILE A 127 -3.36 -3.78 31.69
CA ILE A 127 -3.68 -4.88 32.61
C ILE A 127 -4.18 -4.25 33.91
N VAL A 128 -5.50 -4.06 34.02
CA VAL A 128 -6.17 -3.97 35.32
C VAL A 128 -6.02 -5.33 36.00
N PHE A 129 -4.87 -5.55 36.64
CA PHE A 129 -4.82 -6.48 37.75
C PHE A 129 -5.66 -5.84 38.86
N SER A 130 -6.94 -6.22 38.91
CA SER A 130 -7.69 -6.16 40.15
C SER A 130 -7.11 -7.21 41.08
N ASP A 131 -5.96 -6.87 41.67
CA ASP A 131 -5.46 -7.47 42.90
C ASP A 131 -5.97 -6.53 44.01
N ASP A 132 -7.26 -6.68 44.32
CA ASP A 132 -7.83 -6.22 45.58
C ASP A 132 -8.08 -7.50 46.40
N ASP A 133 -6.97 -8.10 46.82
CA ASP A 133 -6.92 -8.91 48.02
C ASP A 133 -6.77 -7.92 49.17
N ASP A 134 -7.89 -7.54 49.80
CA ASP A 134 -7.86 -6.93 51.13
C ASP A 134 -8.91 -7.58 52.03
N GLU A 135 -8.37 -8.46 52.86
CA GLU A 135 -8.80 -8.85 54.21
C GLU A 135 -10.26 -9.25 54.45
N GLY A 136 -10.42 -10.54 54.73
CA GLY A 136 -11.53 -11.01 55.54
C GLY A 136 -11.44 -10.50 56.98
N THR A 137 -12.60 -10.31 57.61
CA THR A 137 -12.82 -10.73 59.00
C THR A 137 -14.31 -10.67 59.35
N SER A 138 -14.77 -11.79 59.92
CA SER A 138 -15.89 -12.04 60.83
C SER A 138 -16.70 -10.85 61.36
N ASP A 139 -18.05 -10.94 61.34
CA ASP A 139 -18.90 -11.55 62.39
C ASP A 139 -20.31 -11.81 61.83
#